data_AF-A0A496QV22-F1
#
_entry.id   AF-A0A496QV22-F1
#
_cell.length_a   1.000
_cell.length_b   1.000
_cell.length_c   1.000
_cell.angle_alpha   90.00
_cell.angle_beta   90.00
_cell.angle_gamma   90.00
#
_symmetry.space_group_name_H-M   'P 1'
#
loop_
_entity.id
_entity.type
_entity.pdbx_description
1 polymer ?
#
loop_
_entity_poly.entity_id
_entity_poly.type
_entity_poly.pdbx_seq_one_letter_code
_entity_poly.pdbx_strand_id
1 'polypeptide(L)'
;MEILSLLGLDPAEALKKLGPPAEVFPLRGDEESQDDVVFYYDNHLYLFWYNNRVWQVRLDRRFEGAIAGISMGDSKEKIIDILGKPFYCDSESCIFLLPDKGYPVRARLFFNSDSLYDAYIYRSDF
;
A
#
# COMPACT_ATOMS: atom_id res chain seq x y z
N MET A 1 0.17 8.68 11.14
CA MET A 1 -0.38 7.30 11.10
C MET A 1 0.68 6.38 10.53
N GLU A 2 0.95 5.23 11.14
CA GLU A 2 1.97 4.28 10.64
C GLU A 2 1.33 3.30 9.64
N ILE A 3 1.60 3.45 8.35
CA ILE A 3 0.95 2.69 7.26
C ILE A 3 1.13 1.17 7.39
N LEU A 4 2.32 0.70 7.76
CA LEU A 4 2.59 -0.73 7.86
C LEU A 4 1.82 -1.39 9.02
N SER A 5 1.26 -0.63 9.96
CA SER A 5 0.40 -1.16 11.03
C SER A 5 -1.06 -1.32 10.62
N LEU A 6 -1.39 -1.06 9.36
CA LEU A 6 -2.71 -1.33 8.80
C LEU A 6 -2.81 -2.74 8.23
N LEU A 7 -1.68 -3.35 7.87
CA LEU A 7 -1.64 -4.74 7.43
C LEU A 7 -2.06 -5.69 8.57
N GLY A 8 -2.90 -6.65 8.24
CA GLY A 8 -3.40 -7.69 9.15
C GLY A 8 -4.55 -7.26 10.05
N LEU A 9 -5.01 -6.00 9.99
CA LEU A 9 -6.19 -5.60 10.76
C LEU A 9 -7.45 -6.34 10.28
N ASP A 10 -8.33 -6.70 11.21
CA ASP A 10 -9.72 -7.03 10.86
C ASP A 10 -10.59 -5.77 10.71
N PRO A 11 -11.84 -5.90 10.21
CA PRO A 11 -12.73 -4.74 10.04
C PRO A 11 -13.00 -3.94 11.32
N ALA A 12 -13.07 -4.59 12.48
CA ALA A 12 -13.33 -3.90 13.74
C ALA A 12 -12.11 -3.08 14.19
N GLU A 13 -10.91 -3.65 14.04
CA GLU A 13 -9.65 -2.95 14.31
C GLU A 13 -9.42 -1.79 13.35
N ALA A 14 -9.70 -1.97 12.06
CA ALA A 14 -9.61 -0.90 11.06
C ALA A 14 -10.59 0.24 11.37
N LEU A 15 -11.85 -0.07 11.67
CA LEU A 15 -12.86 0.91 12.07
C LEU A 15 -12.44 1.69 13.32
N LYS A 16 -11.92 0.99 14.34
CA LYS A 16 -11.41 1.62 15.57
C LYS A 16 -10.25 2.58 15.30
N LYS A 17 -9.40 2.25 14.33
CA LYS A 17 -8.16 2.98 14.04
C LYS A 17 -8.33 4.13 13.06
N LEU A 18 -9.19 3.96 12.06
CA LEU A 18 -9.35 4.90 10.94
C LEU A 18 -10.71 5.60 10.93
N GLY A 19 -11.68 5.12 11.72
CA GLY A 19 -13.08 5.50 11.55
C GLY A 19 -13.73 4.74 10.38
N PRO A 20 -14.99 5.08 10.04
CA PRO A 20 -15.67 4.44 8.92
C PRO A 20 -15.00 4.81 7.59
N PRO A 21 -14.97 3.90 6.59
CA PRO A 21 -14.55 4.26 5.25
C PRO A 21 -15.54 5.25 4.63
N ALA A 22 -15.04 6.12 3.76
CA ALA A 22 -15.86 7.00 2.95
C ALA A 22 -16.65 6.21 1.90
N GLU A 23 -16.01 5.19 1.32
CA GLU A 23 -16.63 4.31 0.32
C GLU A 23 -16.21 2.85 0.52
N VAL A 24 -17.11 1.92 0.17
CA VAL A 24 -16.82 0.49 0.08
C VAL A 24 -17.25 0.02 -1.29
N PHE A 25 -16.33 -0.54 -2.06
CA PHE A 25 -16.60 -0.99 -3.43
C PHE A 25 -15.79 -2.24 -3.79
N PRO A 26 -16.29 -3.05 -4.74
CA PRO A 26 -15.50 -4.12 -5.33
C PRO A 26 -14.50 -3.56 -6.34
N LEU A 27 -13.23 -3.98 -6.27
CA LEU A 27 -12.28 -3.85 -7.36
C LEU A 27 -12.16 -5.19 -8.06
N ARG A 28 -12.46 -5.23 -9.36
CA ARG A 28 -12.41 -6.48 -10.13
C ARG A 28 -10.99 -6.78 -10.55
N GLY A 29 -10.55 -8.02 -10.32
CA GLY A 29 -9.29 -8.53 -10.85
C GLY A 29 -9.45 -9.04 -12.29
N ASP A 30 -8.41 -9.67 -12.82
CA ASP A 30 -8.46 -10.31 -14.15
C ASP A 30 -9.36 -11.57 -14.14
N GLU A 31 -9.50 -12.19 -12.96
CA GLU A 31 -10.37 -13.33 -12.70
C GLU A 31 -11.35 -13.00 -11.55
N GLU A 32 -12.54 -13.61 -11.54
CA GLU A 32 -13.54 -13.40 -10.46
C GLU A 32 -12.99 -13.74 -9.06
N SER A 33 -12.04 -14.67 -8.98
CA SER A 33 -11.35 -15.07 -7.74
C SER A 33 -10.39 -13.99 -7.20
N GLN A 34 -10.08 -12.97 -8.01
CA GLN A 34 -9.15 -11.88 -7.70
C GLN A 34 -9.89 -10.59 -7.34
N ASP A 35 -11.21 -10.65 -7.18
CA ASP A 35 -11.98 -9.49 -6.77
C ASP A 35 -11.69 -9.13 -5.32
N ASP A 36 -11.26 -7.89 -5.12
CA ASP A 36 -11.02 -7.34 -3.79
C ASP A 36 -12.23 -6.52 -3.34
N VAL A 37 -12.58 -6.65 -2.06
CA VAL A 37 -13.34 -5.60 -1.38
C VAL A 37 -12.35 -4.49 -1.04
N VAL A 38 -12.71 -3.24 -1.31
CA VAL A 38 -11.87 -2.08 -1.02
C VAL A 38 -12.59 -1.15 -0.07
N PHE A 39 -11.91 -0.79 1.01
CA PHE A 39 -12.33 0.31 1.89
C PHE A 39 -11.51 1.55 1.54
N TYR A 40 -12.19 2.60 1.07
CA TYR A 40 -11.57 3.87 0.72
C TYR A 40 -11.80 4.91 1.80
N TYR A 41 -10.78 5.73 2.06
CA TYR A 41 -10.81 6.83 3.02
C TYR A 41 -10.47 8.14 2.30
N ASP A 42 -11.06 9.26 2.74
CA ASP A 42 -10.95 10.57 2.09
C ASP A 42 -9.51 11.13 2.00
N ASN A 43 -8.59 10.58 2.80
CA ASN A 43 -7.17 10.89 2.69
C ASN A 43 -6.46 10.12 1.56
N HIS A 44 -7.21 9.44 0.68
CA HIS A 44 -6.69 8.65 -0.46
C HIS A 44 -5.91 7.39 -0.05
N LEU A 45 -6.33 6.79 1.06
CA LEU A 45 -5.90 5.49 1.53
C LEU A 45 -6.94 4.43 1.12
N TYR A 46 -6.46 3.28 0.65
CA TYR A 46 -7.29 2.14 0.27
C TYR A 46 -6.83 0.89 1.02
N LEU A 47 -7.76 0.17 1.62
CA LEU A 47 -7.49 -1.13 2.24
C LEU A 47 -8.13 -2.24 1.43
N PHE A 48 -7.34 -3.25 1.10
CA PHE A 48 -7.74 -4.44 0.35
C PHE A 48 -7.83 -5.63 1.30
N TRP A 49 -8.89 -6.41 1.14
CA TRP A 49 -9.32 -7.39 2.14
C TRP A 49 -9.26 -8.81 1.60
N TYR A 50 -8.62 -9.71 2.34
CA TYR A 50 -8.62 -11.14 2.07
C TYR A 50 -8.81 -11.90 3.38
N ASN A 51 -9.76 -12.82 3.43
CA ASN A 51 -10.13 -13.58 4.63
C ASN A 51 -10.29 -12.71 5.89
N ASN A 52 -11.03 -11.60 5.76
CA ASN A 52 -11.28 -10.61 6.82
C ASN A 52 -10.01 -9.96 7.40
N ARG A 53 -8.93 -9.92 6.64
CA ARG A 53 -7.68 -9.25 7.02
C ARG A 53 -7.24 -8.31 5.92
N VAL A 54 -6.72 -7.15 6.30
CA VAL A 54 -6.05 -6.25 5.35
C VAL A 54 -4.78 -6.92 4.86
N TRP A 55 -4.71 -7.29 3.58
CA TRP A 55 -3.53 -7.92 3.00
C TRP A 55 -2.68 -6.92 2.20
N GLN A 56 -3.31 -5.85 1.71
CA GLN A 56 -2.68 -4.79 0.93
C GLN A 56 -3.28 -3.42 1.28
N VAL A 57 -2.41 -2.41 1.21
CA VAL A 57 -2.73 -0.99 1.39
C VAL A 57 -2.24 -0.25 0.15
N ARG A 58 -3.10 0.54 -0.47
CA ARG A 58 -2.71 1.45 -1.56
C ARG A 58 -2.79 2.90 -1.10
N LEU A 59 -1.86 3.71 -1.60
CA LEU A 59 -1.83 5.16 -1.43
C LEU A 59 -1.59 5.78 -2.80
N ASP A 60 -2.54 6.59 -3.28
CA ASP A 60 -2.38 7.26 -4.57
C ASP A 60 -1.69 8.63 -4.44
N ARG A 61 -1.36 9.26 -5.57
CA ARG A 61 -0.66 10.56 -5.65
C ARG A 61 -1.23 11.69 -4.79
N ARG A 62 -2.48 11.60 -4.36
CA ARG A 62 -3.15 12.62 -3.53
C ARG A 62 -2.97 12.37 -2.02
N PHE A 63 -2.39 11.24 -1.63
CA PHE A 63 -2.10 10.94 -0.23
C PHE A 63 -1.00 11.87 0.31
N GLU A 64 -1.31 12.64 1.35
CA GLU A 64 -0.41 13.65 1.92
C GLU A 64 0.50 13.13 3.07
N GLY A 65 0.38 11.85 3.43
CA GLY A 65 1.19 11.26 4.49
C GLY A 65 2.51 10.64 4.00
N ALA A 66 3.28 10.10 4.94
CA ALA A 66 4.51 9.37 4.67
C ALA A 66 4.36 7.86 4.91
N ILE A 67 5.11 7.07 4.14
CA ILE A 67 5.16 5.60 4.20
C ILE A 67 6.62 5.21 4.39
N ALA A 68 6.99 4.60 5.51
CA ALA A 68 8.39 4.18 5.76
C ALA A 68 9.45 5.28 5.47
N GLY A 69 9.11 6.56 5.71
CA GLY A 69 10.00 7.70 5.48
C GLY A 69 9.93 8.34 4.08
N ILE A 70 9.19 7.75 3.14
CA ILE A 70 8.99 8.28 1.77
C ILE A 70 7.59 8.89 1.61
N SER A 71 7.44 9.85 0.69
CA SER A 71 6.16 10.52 0.42
C SER A 71 5.85 10.55 -1.07
N MET A 72 4.57 10.72 -1.44
CA MET A 72 4.18 10.96 -2.82
C MET A 72 4.91 12.21 -3.35
N GLY A 73 5.38 12.14 -4.60
CA GLY A 73 6.19 13.18 -5.20
C GLY A 73 7.71 12.95 -5.10
N ASP A 74 8.18 12.13 -4.15
CA ASP A 74 9.62 11.87 -3.97
C ASP A 74 10.25 11.24 -5.21
N SER A 75 11.50 11.62 -5.49
CA SER A 75 12.27 11.06 -6.59
C SER A 75 12.68 9.62 -6.31
N LYS A 76 12.90 8.84 -7.37
CA LYS A 76 13.38 7.46 -7.25
C LYS A 76 14.72 7.38 -6.53
N GLU A 77 15.64 8.31 -6.79
CA GLU A 77 16.94 8.40 -6.11
C GLU A 77 16.78 8.58 -4.61
N LYS A 78 15.97 9.57 -4.18
CA LYS A 78 15.68 9.80 -2.76
C LYS A 78 15.08 8.57 -2.08
N ILE A 79 14.17 7.87 -2.75
CA ILE A 79 13.55 6.67 -2.22
C ILE A 79 14.56 5.53 -2.05
N ILE A 80 15.50 5.37 -2.99
CA ILE A 80 16.58 4.38 -2.88
C ILE A 80 17.50 4.71 -1.70
N ASP A 81 17.78 5.99 -1.43
CA ASP A 81 18.59 6.39 -0.28
C ASP A 81 17.90 6.07 1.06
N ILE A 82 16.56 6.14 1.11
CA ILE A 82 15.78 5.89 2.32
C ILE A 82 15.50 4.40 2.54
N LEU A 83 15.03 3.70 1.51
CA LEU A 83 14.60 2.30 1.58
C LEU A 83 15.70 1.30 1.20
N GLY A 84 16.82 1.78 0.68
CA GLY A 84 17.89 0.95 0.14
C GLY A 84 17.61 0.47 -1.29
N LYS A 85 18.45 -0.47 -1.74
CA LYS A 85 18.36 -1.00 -3.11
C LYS A 85 17.03 -1.76 -3.32
N PRO A 86 16.31 -1.52 -4.43
CA PRO A 86 15.12 -2.28 -4.75
C PRO A 86 15.45 -3.76 -5.00
N PHE A 87 14.55 -4.64 -4.59
CA PHE A 87 14.62 -6.07 -4.88
C PHE A 87 14.44 -6.36 -6.37
N TYR A 88 13.53 -5.62 -7.01
CA TYR A 88 13.22 -5.74 -8.43
C TYR A 88 12.74 -4.40 -8.97
N CYS A 89 13.01 -4.12 -10.23
CA CYS A 89 12.38 -3.01 -10.96
C CYS A 89 12.03 -3.48 -12.37
N ASP A 90 10.88 -3.04 -12.86
CA ASP A 90 10.48 -3.11 -14.26
C ASP A 90 10.45 -1.68 -14.86
N SER A 91 9.82 -1.50 -16.03
CA SER A 91 9.72 -0.20 -16.70
C SER A 91 8.82 0.81 -15.99
N GLU A 92 7.94 0.36 -15.09
CA GLU A 92 6.88 1.19 -14.50
C GLU A 92 7.02 1.33 -12.97
N SER A 93 7.66 0.35 -12.33
CA SER A 93 7.63 0.20 -10.89
C SER A 93 8.91 -0.42 -10.33
N CYS A 94 9.10 -0.24 -9.02
CA CYS A 94 10.13 -0.92 -8.25
C CYS A 94 9.54 -1.56 -7.00
N ILE A 95 10.05 -2.73 -6.64
CA ILE A 95 9.67 -3.49 -5.46
C ILE A 95 10.80 -3.37 -4.42
N PHE A 96 10.44 -2.94 -3.22
CA PHE A 96 11.32 -2.85 -2.06
C PHE A 96 10.89 -3.86 -0.99
N LEU A 97 11.86 -4.42 -0.28
CA LEU A 97 11.61 -5.23 0.91
C LEU A 97 11.56 -4.31 2.12
N LEU A 98 10.45 -4.31 2.84
CA LEU A 98 10.31 -3.56 4.08
C LEU A 98 10.62 -4.45 5.29
N PRO A 99 10.86 -3.87 6.48
CA PRO A 99 11.05 -4.66 7.70
C PRO A 99 9.87 -5.61 7.95
N ASP A 100 10.20 -6.86 8.30
CA ASP A 100 9.25 -7.93 8.59
C ASP A 100 8.39 -7.61 9.84
N LYS A 101 7.11 -8.03 9.83
CA LYS A 101 6.17 -7.83 10.96
C LYS A 101 5.59 -9.15 11.51
N GLY A 102 6.38 -10.22 11.47
CA GLY A 102 5.93 -11.61 11.63
C GLY A 102 5.49 -12.25 10.31
N TYR A 103 5.72 -11.57 9.20
CA TYR A 103 5.43 -11.94 7.82
C TYR A 103 6.17 -10.99 6.87
N PRO A 104 6.49 -11.43 5.63
CA PRO A 104 7.23 -10.62 4.68
C PRO A 104 6.37 -9.46 4.15
N VAL A 105 6.91 -8.24 4.23
CA VAL A 105 6.26 -7.03 3.75
C VAL A 105 7.02 -6.48 2.54
N ARG A 106 6.27 -6.16 1.47
CA ARG A 106 6.81 -5.54 0.26
C ARG A 106 6.14 -4.21 -0.01
N ALA A 107 6.89 -3.30 -0.63
CA ALA A 107 6.36 -2.08 -1.23
C ALA A 107 6.58 -2.12 -2.74
N ARG A 108 5.51 -2.05 -3.53
CA ARG A 108 5.59 -1.78 -4.98
C ARG A 108 5.28 -0.31 -5.20
N LEU A 109 6.26 0.41 -5.74
CA LEU A 109 6.22 1.86 -5.94
C LEU A 109 6.22 2.16 -7.44
N PHE A 110 5.27 2.96 -7.89
CA PHE A 110 5.12 3.36 -9.29
C PHE A 110 5.56 4.80 -9.50
N PHE A 111 6.29 5.03 -10.58
CA PHE A 111 6.92 6.31 -10.86
C PHE A 111 6.41 6.89 -12.18
N ASN A 112 6.15 8.20 -12.19
CA ASN A 112 5.86 8.96 -13.39
C ASN A 112 6.92 10.06 -13.53
N SER A 113 7.68 10.05 -14.62
CA SER A 113 8.80 10.99 -14.84
C SER A 113 9.72 11.12 -13.61
N ASP A 114 10.07 9.98 -13.00
CA ASP A 114 10.90 9.85 -11.80
C ASP A 114 10.24 10.19 -10.44
N SER A 115 8.99 10.64 -10.44
CA SER A 115 8.26 11.00 -9.22
C SER A 115 7.29 9.90 -8.78
N LEU A 116 7.32 9.53 -7.49
CA LEU A 116 6.39 8.55 -6.92
C LEU A 116 4.95 9.05 -7.00
N TYR A 117 4.06 8.25 -7.62
CA TYR A 117 2.64 8.63 -7.78
C TYR A 117 1.63 7.56 -7.33
N ASP A 118 2.07 6.33 -7.07
CA ASP A 118 1.22 5.27 -6.52
C ASP A 118 2.09 4.29 -5.73
N ALA A 119 1.58 3.83 -4.59
CA ALA A 119 2.30 2.90 -3.72
C ALA A 119 1.38 1.80 -3.20
N TYR A 120 1.86 0.57 -3.25
CA TYR A 120 1.18 -0.61 -2.73
C TYR A 120 2.07 -1.25 -1.67
N ILE A 121 1.57 -1.34 -0.45
CA ILE A 121 2.24 -1.99 0.68
C ILE A 121 1.45 -3.26 1.00
N TYR A 122 2.09 -4.42 0.95
CA TYR A 122 1.37 -5.69 1.03
C TYR A 122 2.17 -6.79 1.70
N ARG A 123 1.43 -7.76 2.23
CA ARG A 123 1.94 -9.04 2.71
C ARG A 123 2.22 -9.94 1.51
N SER A 124 3.46 -10.39 1.33
CA SER A 124 3.84 -11.18 0.15
C SER A 124 3.70 -12.70 0.32
N ASP A 125 3.09 -13.14 1.42
CA ASP A 125 2.76 -14.52 1.77
C ASP A 125 1.27 -14.85 1.54
N PHE A 126 0.53 -13.96 0.86
CA PHE A 126 -0.87 -14.11 0.46
C PHE A 126 -0.97 -14.47 -1.02
#